data_AF-A0A822FPF4-F1
#
_entry.id   AF-A0A822FPF4-F1
#
_cell.length_a   1.000
_cell.length_b   1.000
_cell.length_c   1.000
_cell.angle_alpha   90.00
_cell.angle_beta   90.00
_cell.angle_gamma   90.00
#
_symmetry.space_group_name_H-M   'P 1'
#
loop_
_entity.id
_entity.type
_entity.pdbx_description
1 polymer ?
#
loop_
_entity_poly.entity_id
_entity_poly.type
_entity_poly.pdbx_seq_one_letter_code
_entity_poly.pdbx_strand_id
1 'polypeptide(L)'
;LSKRDRTTFSNLKEFVSSNENWKRLRHHLTNAKLPYIPYLGIYLTDLIRIDTLHPHSGELETNQRKNAMNNICRVISEFQQSSDEFLKSIECVQDYLASARYMEELQNIC
;
A
#
# COMPACT_ATOMS: atom_id res chain seq x y z
N LEU A 1 23.81 -1.98 15.60
CA LEU A 1 22.49 -1.45 16.03
C LEU A 1 22.42 -1.40 17.55
N SER A 2 21.88 -0.34 18.14
CA SER A 2 21.66 -0.28 19.59
C SER A 2 20.53 -1.23 20.02
N LYS A 3 20.40 -1.51 21.32
CA LYS A 3 19.26 -2.29 21.85
C LYS A 3 17.94 -1.62 21.48
N ARG A 4 17.87 -0.29 21.58
CA ARG A 4 16.71 0.52 21.21
C ARG A 4 16.36 0.34 19.74
N ASP A 5 17.32 0.47 18.82
CA ASP A 5 17.05 0.37 17.38
C ASP A 5 16.58 -1.06 17.01
N ARG A 6 17.13 -2.09 17.64
CA ARG A 6 16.66 -3.48 17.46
C ARG A 6 15.20 -3.66 17.88
N THR A 7 14.83 -3.10 19.03
CA THR A 7 13.45 -3.14 19.51
C THR A 7 12.51 -2.39 18.57
N THR A 8 12.87 -1.17 18.15
CA THR A 8 12.08 -0.40 17.18
C THR A 8 11.88 -1.17 15.88
N PHE A 9 12.96 -1.74 15.34
CA PHE A 9 12.88 -2.54 14.12
C PHE A 9 11.98 -3.77 14.28
N SER A 10 12.09 -4.51 15.39
CA SER A 10 11.24 -5.67 15.66
C SER A 10 9.77 -5.28 15.72
N ASN A 11 9.44 -4.18 16.39
CA ASN A 11 8.07 -3.68 16.50
C ASN A 11 7.52 -3.27 15.13
N LEU A 12 8.32 -2.56 14.32
CA LEU A 12 7.92 -2.18 12.97
C LEU A 12 7.70 -3.41 12.08
N LYS A 13 8.60 -4.40 12.13
CA LYS A 13 8.48 -5.66 11.39
C LYS A 13 7.20 -6.41 11.77
N GLU A 14 6.89 -6.48 13.05
CA GLU A 14 5.67 -7.14 13.55
C GLU A 14 4.41 -6.38 13.13
N PHE A 15 4.45 -5.05 13.12
CA PHE A 15 3.36 -4.19 12.70
C PHE A 15 3.02 -4.34 11.21
N VAL A 16 4.03 -4.37 10.33
CA VAL A 16 3.85 -4.50 8.88
C VAL A 16 3.77 -5.96 8.38
N SER A 17 3.74 -6.91 9.30
CA SER A 17 3.69 -8.34 8.96
C SER A 17 2.47 -8.68 8.09
N SER A 18 2.67 -9.56 7.11
CA SER A 18 1.61 -10.09 6.23
C SER A 18 0.72 -11.14 6.91
N ASN A 19 0.99 -11.49 8.17
CA ASN A 19 0.20 -12.42 8.96
C ASN A 19 -1.30 -12.06 8.94
N GLU A 20 -2.14 -13.09 8.78
CA GLU A 20 -3.60 -12.94 8.72
C GLU A 20 -4.05 -11.86 7.70
N ASN A 21 -3.46 -11.83 6.51
CA ASN A 21 -3.76 -10.83 5.46
C ASN A 21 -3.52 -9.39 5.95
N TRP A 22 -2.33 -9.13 6.50
CA TRP A 22 -1.93 -7.82 7.05
C TRP A 22 -2.90 -7.26 8.10
N LYS A 23 -3.50 -8.11 8.94
CA LYS A 23 -4.56 -7.74 9.88
C LYS A 23 -4.24 -6.52 10.75
N ARG A 24 -3.02 -6.44 11.28
CA ARG A 24 -2.58 -5.32 12.14
C ARG A 24 -2.52 -4.01 11.37
N LEU A 25 -1.92 -4.05 10.18
CA LEU A 25 -1.81 -2.90 9.30
C LEU A 25 -3.22 -2.46 8.84
N ARG A 26 -4.08 -3.39 8.42
CA ARG A 26 -5.49 -3.09 8.05
C ARG A 26 -6.28 -2.45 9.21
N HIS A 27 -6.15 -2.97 10.42
CA HIS A 27 -6.80 -2.40 11.60
C HIS A 27 -6.30 -0.98 11.93
N HIS A 28 -5.03 -0.71 11.68
CA HIS A 28 -4.50 0.63 11.82
C HIS A 28 -5.05 1.58 10.73
N LEU A 29 -5.09 1.11 9.47
CA LEU A 29 -5.61 1.86 8.32
C LEU A 29 -7.05 2.30 8.50
N THR A 30 -7.92 1.48 9.11
CA THR A 30 -9.32 1.84 9.36
C THR A 30 -9.49 3.05 10.28
N ASN A 31 -8.47 3.36 11.09
CA ASN A 31 -8.48 4.49 12.03
C ASN A 31 -7.49 5.60 11.64
N ALA A 32 -6.81 5.46 10.51
CA ALA A 32 -5.80 6.41 10.06
C ALA A 32 -6.48 7.74 9.67
N LYS A 33 -5.88 8.85 10.12
CA LYS A 33 -6.30 10.20 9.72
C LYS A 33 -5.37 10.69 8.61
N LEU A 34 -5.92 11.45 7.66
CA LEU A 34 -5.11 12.14 6.67
C LEU A 34 -4.18 13.17 7.35
N PRO A 35 -2.99 13.43 6.79
CA PRO A 35 -2.45 12.85 5.56
C PRO A 35 -1.84 11.46 5.79
N TYR A 36 -2.06 10.54 4.85
CA TYR A 36 -1.60 9.16 4.98
C TYR A 36 -1.41 8.49 3.61
N ILE A 37 -0.25 7.85 3.41
CA ILE A 37 0.07 7.08 2.20
C ILE A 37 -0.05 5.58 2.51
N PRO A 38 -1.05 4.87 1.96
CA PRO A 38 -1.24 3.46 2.24
C PRO A 38 -0.27 2.53 1.52
N TYR A 39 0.04 1.40 2.14
CA TYR A 39 0.70 0.28 1.46
C TYR A 39 -0.28 -0.34 0.44
N LEU A 40 -0.13 0.05 -0.82
CA LEU A 40 -1.07 -0.28 -1.89
C LEU A 40 -1.21 -1.79 -2.14
N GLY A 41 -0.17 -2.58 -1.83
CA GLY A 41 -0.17 -4.04 -2.01
C GLY A 41 -1.34 -4.77 -1.32
N ILE A 42 -1.84 -4.23 -0.20
CA ILE A 42 -3.03 -4.76 0.51
C ILE A 42 -4.28 -4.67 -0.38
N TYR A 43 -4.51 -3.51 -1.00
CA TYR A 43 -5.66 -3.26 -1.86
C TYR A 43 -5.53 -3.96 -3.21
N LEU A 44 -4.31 -4.05 -3.75
CA LEU A 44 -4.04 -4.84 -4.96
C LEU A 44 -4.33 -6.32 -4.74
N THR A 45 -3.97 -6.86 -3.57
CA THR A 45 -4.29 -8.26 -3.21
C THR A 45 -5.81 -8.46 -3.13
N ASP A 46 -6.56 -7.48 -2.60
CA ASP A 46 -8.03 -7.55 -2.56
C ASP A 46 -8.64 -7.53 -3.97
N LEU A 47 -8.11 -6.70 -4.87
CA LEU A 47 -8.53 -6.67 -6.28
C LEU A 47 -8.27 -8.01 -6.98
N ILE A 48 -7.07 -8.58 -6.83
CA ILE A 48 -6.71 -9.89 -7.39
C ILE A 48 -7.62 -10.99 -6.83
N ARG A 49 -7.92 -10.94 -5.52
CA ARG A 49 -8.81 -11.91 -4.88
C ARG A 49 -10.24 -11.83 -5.41
N ILE A 50 -10.79 -10.61 -5.57
CA ILE A 50 -12.11 -10.42 -6.19
C ILE A 50 -12.09 -10.97 -7.62
N ASP A 51 -11.03 -10.68 -8.36
CA ASP A 51 -10.89 -11.14 -9.75
C ASP A 51 -10.82 -12.66 -9.89
N THR A 52 -10.09 -13.31 -8.99
CA THR A 52 -9.97 -14.77 -8.96
C THR A 52 -11.29 -15.45 -8.59
N LEU A 53 -12.06 -14.90 -7.64
CA LEU A 53 -13.32 -15.47 -7.18
C LEU A 53 -14.50 -15.18 -8.12
N HIS A 54 -14.45 -14.04 -8.80
CA HIS A 54 -15.49 -13.56 -9.70
C HIS A 54 -14.84 -13.07 -11.01
N PRO A 55 -14.35 -14.01 -11.85
CA PRO A 55 -13.70 -13.66 -13.10
C PRO A 55 -14.68 -12.96 -14.04
N HIS A 56 -14.17 -12.04 -14.83
CA HIS A 56 -14.99 -11.31 -15.80
C HIS A 56 -15.42 -12.25 -16.94
N SER A 57 -16.71 -12.58 -17.01
CA SER A 57 -17.28 -13.55 -17.96
C SER A 57 -17.66 -12.96 -19.34
N GLY A 58 -17.20 -11.75 -19.66
CA GLY A 58 -17.29 -11.18 -21.02
C GLY A 58 -18.63 -10.56 -21.42
N GLU A 59 -19.76 -11.03 -20.88
CA GLU A 59 -21.09 -10.58 -21.37
C GLU A 59 -21.91 -9.76 -20.35
N LEU A 60 -21.78 -10.02 -19.04
CA LEU A 60 -22.37 -9.17 -18.01
C LEU A 60 -21.54 -9.24 -16.71
N GLU A 61 -20.93 -8.12 -16.33
CA GLU A 61 -20.26 -7.99 -15.03
C GLU A 61 -21.31 -8.07 -13.91
N THR A 62 -21.06 -8.90 -12.89
CA THR A 62 -21.97 -8.97 -11.75
C THR A 62 -21.92 -7.67 -10.95
N ASN A 63 -23.09 -7.17 -10.54
CA ASN A 63 -23.17 -6.01 -9.65
C ASN A 63 -22.35 -6.19 -8.37
N GLN A 64 -22.21 -7.43 -7.88
CA GLN A 64 -21.41 -7.76 -6.71
C GLN A 64 -19.91 -7.47 -6.94
N ARG A 65 -19.33 -7.93 -8.05
CA ARG A 65 -17.93 -7.67 -8.39
C ARG A 65 -17.68 -6.17 -8.54
N LYS A 66 -18.52 -5.51 -9.34
CA LYS A 66 -18.41 -4.06 -9.60
C LYS A 66 -18.45 -3.26 -8.30
N ASN A 67 -19.39 -3.58 -7.40
CA ASN A 67 -19.50 -2.92 -6.11
C ASN A 67 -18.28 -3.15 -5.21
N ALA A 68 -17.74 -4.37 -5.19
CA ALA A 68 -16.56 -4.71 -4.39
C ALA A 68 -15.31 -3.96 -4.89
N MET A 69 -15.08 -3.93 -6.21
CA MET A 69 -13.97 -3.19 -6.81
C MET A 69 -14.11 -1.68 -6.61
N ASN A 70 -15.32 -1.14 -6.83
CA ASN A 70 -15.59 0.29 -6.60
C ASN A 70 -15.36 0.71 -5.15
N ASN A 71 -15.68 -0.15 -4.18
CA ASN A 71 -15.40 0.15 -2.78
C ASN A 71 -13.89 0.26 -2.51
N ILE A 72 -13.06 -0.58 -3.13
CA ILE A 72 -11.60 -0.47 -3.03
C ILE A 72 -11.11 0.84 -3.66
N CYS A 73 -11.56 1.14 -4.89
CA CYS A 73 -11.20 2.39 -5.56
C CYS A 73 -11.59 3.62 -4.74
N ARG A 74 -12.80 3.61 -4.14
CA ARG A 74 -13.27 4.69 -3.26
C ARG A 74 -12.32 4.90 -2.08
N VAL A 75 -11.94 3.83 -1.39
CA VAL A 75 -11.01 3.92 -0.24
C VAL A 75 -9.64 4.47 -0.67
N ILE A 76 -9.12 4.05 -1.83
CA ILE A 76 -7.87 4.60 -2.38
C ILE A 76 -8.02 6.10 -2.68
N SER A 77 -9.13 6.51 -3.30
CA SER A 77 -9.43 7.92 -3.59
C SER A 77 -9.59 8.78 -2.34
N GLU A 78 -10.04 8.22 -1.22
CA GLU A 78 -10.07 8.92 0.07
C GLU A 78 -8.65 9.21 0.59
N PHE A 79 -7.73 8.25 0.47
CA PHE A 79 -6.32 8.49 0.85
C PHE A 79 -5.63 9.53 -0.05
N GLN A 80 -5.97 9.58 -1.34
CA GLN A 80 -5.38 10.53 -2.29
C GLN A 80 -5.78 11.99 -2.04
N GLN A 81 -6.76 12.25 -1.17
CA GLN A 81 -7.14 13.61 -0.77
C GLN A 81 -6.18 14.20 0.30
N SER A 82 -5.15 13.46 0.73
CA SER A 82 -4.13 13.97 1.64
C SER A 82 -3.35 15.15 1.05
N SER A 83 -3.18 16.21 1.84
CA SER A 83 -2.25 17.30 1.54
C SER A 83 -1.06 17.24 2.49
N ASP A 84 0.16 17.31 1.93
CA ASP A 84 1.43 17.28 2.67
C ASP A 84 2.05 18.68 2.84
N GLU A 85 1.19 19.70 3.03
CA GLU A 85 1.56 21.12 3.12
C GLU A 85 2.64 21.46 4.16
N PHE A 86 2.88 20.59 5.14
CA PHE A 86 3.86 20.81 6.22
C PHE A 86 5.28 20.32 5.88
N LEU A 87 5.47 19.58 4.78
CA LEU A 87 6.78 19.05 4.38
C LEU A 87 7.54 20.05 3.52
N LYS A 88 8.77 20.38 3.95
CA LYS A 88 9.67 21.24 3.16
C LYS A 88 10.46 20.40 2.16
N SER A 89 10.38 20.77 0.89
CA SER A 89 11.22 20.20 -0.16
C SER A 89 12.70 20.59 0.01
N ILE A 90 13.61 19.63 -0.17
CA ILE A 90 15.05 19.84 -0.19
C ILE A 90 15.59 19.22 -1.49
N GLU A 91 15.85 20.07 -2.48
CA GLU A 91 16.18 19.68 -3.86
C GLU A 91 17.39 18.73 -3.93
N CYS A 92 18.51 19.06 -3.31
CA CYS A 92 19.71 18.21 -3.37
C CYS A 92 19.51 16.80 -2.77
N VAL A 93 18.59 16.65 -1.81
CA VAL A 93 18.24 15.34 -1.23
C VAL A 93 17.33 14.59 -2.20
N GLN A 94 16.39 15.27 -2.85
CA GLN A 94 15.52 14.68 -3.87
C GLN A 94 16.33 14.19 -5.07
N ASP A 95 17.28 15.00 -5.56
CA ASP A 95 18.18 14.63 -6.65
C ASP A 95 19.01 13.39 -6.29
N TYR A 96 19.54 13.36 -5.06
CA TYR A 96 20.27 12.20 -4.58
C TYR A 96 19.40 10.94 -4.54
N LEU A 97 18.17 11.02 -4.00
CA LEU A 97 17.24 9.89 -3.95
C LEU A 97 16.80 9.44 -5.36
N ALA A 98 16.58 10.37 -6.29
CA ALA A 98 16.19 10.10 -7.67
C ALA A 98 17.34 9.53 -8.52
N SER A 99 18.60 9.79 -8.13
CA SER A 99 19.78 9.24 -8.81
C SER A 99 19.91 7.72 -8.67
N ALA A 100 19.24 7.12 -7.66
CA ALA A 100 19.21 5.69 -7.47
C ALA A 100 18.38 5.01 -8.58
N ARG A 101 19.06 4.51 -9.62
CA ARG A 101 18.39 3.84 -10.73
C ARG A 101 17.86 2.46 -10.30
N TYR A 102 16.55 2.37 -10.14
CA TYR A 102 15.85 1.09 -10.05
C TYR A 102 15.62 0.54 -11.46
N MET A 103 16.09 -0.68 -11.73
CA MET A 103 15.78 -1.42 -12.95
C MET A 103 15.12 -2.72 -12.54
N GLU A 104 13.83 -2.86 -12.83
CA GLU A 104 13.02 -3.98 -12.40
C GLU A 104 13.53 -5.30 -12.99
N GLU A 105 13.96 -5.28 -14.24
CA GLU A 105 14.43 -6.44 -14.99
C GLU A 105 15.72 -7.04 -14.42
N LEU A 106 16.56 -6.22 -13.78
CA LEU A 106 17.82 -6.67 -13.20
C LEU A 106 17.69 -7.30 -11.81
N GLN A 107 16.53 -7.17 -11.15
CA GLN A 107 16.33 -7.79 -9.83
C GLN A 107 16.11 -9.31 -9.91
N ASN A 108 15.59 -9.82 -11.03
CA ASN A 108 15.31 -11.25 -11.22
C ASN A 108 16.55 -12.08 -11.61
N ILE A 109 17.73 -11.45 -11.68
CA ILE A 109 18.98 -12.07 -12.15
C ILE A 109 19.94 -12.37 -10.98
N CYS A 110 19.67 -11.84 -9.78
CA CYS A 110 20.48 -12.06 -8.57
C CYS A 110 19.82 -13.05 -7.61
#